data_AF-A0AAV1CQW4-F1
#
_entry.id   AF-A0AAV1CQW4-F1
#
_cell.length_a   1.000
_cell.length_b   1.000
_cell.length_c   1.000
_cell.angle_alpha   90.00
_cell.angle_beta   90.00
_cell.angle_gamma   90.00
#
_symmetry.space_group_name_H-M   'P 1'
#
loop_
_entity.id
_entity.type
_entity.pdbx_description
1 polymer ?
#
loop_
_entity_poly.entity_id
_entity_poly.type
_entity_poly.pdbx_seq_one_letter_code
_entity_poly.pdbx_strand_id
1 'polypeptide(L)'
;MVNHFSHEFKRKHNKDISRNPKSLRSLRTACERAKRILSSSSETMIKVDCLFEGIDFSSSLTRPKFEDLNKDLFIKCIETVERCLVDSQINKNAIDDVVMVVGSSRIPKVQRTLRELLNGKELCRDINPDEAVAYGAAIQAAILNGQGKKNNKIKDLVLTEVTPLSLGFETVGEVMNVAISRNSAIPTKATRSITTTTDNGSSLRVRLFEGERARSTDNNLLGEIVLNGIQIAPRGVPQLEITFDLQANGILQVSQRDKVTGSKVNTIIKSGRLSKNEIDGMIIEANKFKAEDEDHRKKHIAYMAFLEVLYQMRDDDLI
;
A
#
# COMPACT_ATOMS: atom_id res chain seq x y z
N MET A 1 -14.32 -16.23 1.72
CA MET A 1 -14.57 -17.34 0.75
C MET A 1 -13.73 -18.60 1.00
N VAL A 2 -12.40 -18.54 0.99
CA VAL A 2 -11.55 -19.73 1.27
C VAL A 2 -11.90 -20.37 2.61
N ASN A 3 -12.07 -19.58 3.67
CA ASN A 3 -12.49 -20.08 4.99
C ASN A 3 -13.87 -20.78 4.94
N HIS A 4 -14.82 -20.21 4.19
CA HIS A 4 -16.15 -20.80 4.04
C HIS A 4 -16.08 -22.21 3.44
N PHE A 5 -15.32 -22.38 2.36
CA PHE A 5 -15.14 -23.70 1.72
C PHE A 5 -14.24 -24.65 2.51
N SER A 6 -13.27 -24.14 3.27
CA SER A 6 -12.50 -24.94 4.22
C SER A 6 -13.40 -25.53 5.31
N HIS A 7 -14.30 -24.72 5.88
CA HIS A 7 -15.30 -25.19 6.84
C HIS A 7 -16.32 -26.14 6.21
N GLU A 8 -16.73 -25.87 4.97
CA GLU A 8 -17.62 -26.77 4.23
C GLU A 8 -16.97 -28.14 3.98
N PHE A 9 -15.71 -28.17 3.56
CA PHE A 9 -14.94 -29.40 3.38
C PHE A 9 -14.83 -30.18 4.69
N LYS A 10 -14.51 -29.48 5.80
CA LYS A 10 -14.47 -30.08 7.14
C LYS A 10 -15.82 -30.66 7.55
N ARG A 11 -16.93 -29.98 7.25
CA ARG A 11 -18.28 -30.48 7.55
C ARG A 11 -18.65 -31.72 6.70
N LYS A 12 -18.28 -31.74 5.40
CA LYS A 12 -18.61 -32.84 4.47
C LYS A 12 -17.76 -34.08 4.67
N HIS A 13 -16.47 -33.92 4.98
CA HIS A 13 -15.48 -35.00 4.98
C HIS A 13 -14.81 -35.24 6.33
N ASN A 14 -15.17 -34.48 7.37
CA ASN A 14 -14.57 -34.52 8.71
C ASN A 14 -13.04 -34.36 8.72
N LYS A 15 -12.49 -33.65 7.73
CA LYS A 15 -11.05 -33.40 7.56
C LYS A 15 -10.75 -31.91 7.48
N ASP A 16 -9.70 -31.46 8.17
CA ASP A 16 -9.35 -30.05 8.27
C ASP A 16 -8.16 -29.70 7.36
N ILE A 17 -8.41 -28.90 6.32
CA ILE A 17 -7.39 -28.48 5.36
C ILE A 17 -6.63 -27.21 5.78
N SER A 18 -7.02 -26.55 6.88
CA SER A 18 -6.43 -25.27 7.31
C SER A 18 -4.93 -25.35 7.62
N ARG A 19 -4.44 -26.55 7.92
CA ARG A 19 -3.02 -26.80 8.21
C ARG A 19 -2.23 -27.28 7.00
N ASN A 20 -2.86 -27.49 5.84
CA ASN A 20 -2.19 -27.95 4.63
C ASN A 20 -1.99 -26.80 3.62
N PRO A 21 -0.75 -26.28 3.45
CA PRO A 21 -0.50 -25.14 2.56
C PRO A 21 -0.81 -25.43 1.10
N LYS A 22 -0.59 -26.67 0.64
CA LYS A 22 -0.85 -27.09 -0.75
C LYS A 22 -2.35 -27.06 -1.04
N SER A 23 -3.16 -27.68 -0.20
CA SER A 23 -4.62 -27.68 -0.31
C SER A 23 -5.20 -26.27 -0.24
N LEU A 24 -4.73 -25.44 0.70
CA LEU A 24 -5.16 -24.05 0.79
C LEU A 24 -4.79 -23.23 -0.44
N ARG A 25 -3.61 -23.45 -1.04
CA ARG A 25 -3.22 -22.79 -2.29
C ARG A 25 -4.14 -23.19 -3.44
N SER A 26 -4.39 -24.49 -3.62
CA SER A 26 -5.30 -25.00 -4.65
C SER A 26 -6.71 -24.43 -4.51
N LEU A 27 -7.26 -24.46 -3.28
CA LEU A 27 -8.58 -23.88 -2.99
C LEU A 27 -8.59 -22.37 -3.20
N ARG A 28 -7.53 -21.65 -2.84
CA ARG A 28 -7.41 -20.20 -3.07
C ARG A 28 -7.40 -19.86 -4.56
N THR A 29 -6.67 -20.60 -5.40
CA THR A 29 -6.68 -20.40 -6.85
C THR A 29 -8.07 -20.64 -7.44
N ALA A 30 -8.76 -21.70 -7.02
CA ALA A 30 -10.12 -21.98 -7.47
C ALA A 30 -11.12 -20.91 -7.01
N CYS A 31 -10.98 -20.44 -5.77
CA CYS A 31 -11.74 -19.32 -5.23
C CYS A 31 -11.51 -18.02 -6.02
N GLU A 32 -10.26 -17.67 -6.34
CA GLU A 32 -9.93 -16.47 -7.12
C GLU A 32 -10.62 -16.52 -8.50
N ARG A 33 -10.52 -17.65 -9.20
CA ARG A 33 -11.20 -17.88 -10.47
C ARG A 33 -12.72 -17.75 -10.34
N ALA A 34 -13.31 -18.35 -9.30
CA ALA A 34 -14.74 -18.24 -9.03
C ALA A 34 -15.18 -16.79 -8.77
N LYS A 35 -14.41 -16.00 -8.00
CA LYS A 35 -14.66 -14.56 -7.79
C LYS A 35 -14.72 -13.79 -9.10
N ARG A 36 -13.78 -14.07 -10.03
CA ARG A 36 -13.76 -13.44 -11.36
C ARG A 36 -14.99 -13.80 -12.17
N ILE A 37 -15.36 -15.08 -12.20
CA ILE A 37 -16.58 -15.56 -12.89
C ILE A 37 -17.83 -14.89 -12.31
N LEU A 38 -17.95 -14.78 -10.98
CA LEU A 38 -19.09 -14.14 -10.33
C LEU A 38 -19.22 -12.64 -10.61
N SER A 39 -18.16 -12.01 -11.12
CA SER A 39 -18.21 -10.62 -11.54
C SER A 39 -18.97 -10.43 -12.87
N SER A 40 -19.13 -11.49 -13.67
CA SER A 40 -19.95 -11.50 -14.90
C SER A 40 -21.19 -12.39 -14.77
N SER A 41 -21.06 -13.55 -14.13
CA SER A 41 -22.09 -14.59 -14.02
C SER A 41 -22.76 -14.60 -12.64
N SER A 42 -24.03 -15.02 -12.57
CA SER A 42 -24.80 -15.06 -11.31
C SER A 42 -24.41 -16.21 -10.39
N GLU A 43 -23.78 -17.25 -10.93
CA GLU A 43 -23.33 -18.44 -10.22
C GLU A 43 -22.09 -19.04 -10.86
N THR A 44 -21.40 -19.89 -10.13
CA THR A 44 -20.25 -20.68 -10.59
C THR A 44 -20.11 -21.94 -9.75
N MET A 45 -19.41 -22.93 -10.27
CA MET A 45 -18.98 -24.10 -9.51
C MET A 45 -17.49 -23.99 -9.16
N ILE A 46 -17.14 -24.32 -7.93
CA ILE A 46 -15.77 -24.48 -7.48
C ILE A 46 -15.46 -25.96 -7.50
N LYS A 47 -14.52 -26.36 -8.37
CA LYS A 47 -14.05 -27.73 -8.48
C LYS A 47 -12.53 -27.78 -8.26
N VAL A 48 -12.09 -28.66 -7.37
CA VAL A 48 -10.67 -28.95 -7.13
C VAL A 48 -10.50 -30.45 -6.97
N ASP A 49 -9.82 -31.06 -7.93
CA ASP A 49 -9.51 -32.48 -7.90
C ASP A 49 -8.40 -32.76 -6.88
N CYS A 50 -8.52 -33.87 -6.14
CA CYS A 50 -7.59 -34.31 -5.09
C CYS A 50 -7.22 -33.18 -4.11
N LEU A 51 -8.20 -32.42 -3.63
CA LEU A 51 -7.96 -31.27 -2.75
C LEU A 51 -7.20 -31.66 -1.48
N PHE A 52 -7.59 -32.77 -0.84
CA PHE A 52 -6.92 -33.27 0.37
C PHE A 52 -7.08 -34.78 0.51
N GLU A 53 -5.97 -35.50 0.70
CA GLU A 53 -5.95 -36.96 0.89
C GLU A 53 -6.76 -37.74 -0.18
N GLY A 54 -6.61 -37.34 -1.44
CA GLY A 54 -7.31 -37.96 -2.58
C GLY A 54 -8.79 -37.61 -2.71
N ILE A 55 -9.32 -36.72 -1.86
CA ILE A 55 -10.72 -36.30 -1.89
C ILE A 55 -10.88 -35.11 -2.83
N ASP A 56 -11.73 -35.26 -3.83
CA ASP A 56 -12.17 -34.16 -4.70
C ASP A 56 -13.11 -33.22 -3.95
N PHE A 57 -13.06 -31.94 -4.28
CA PHE A 57 -13.98 -30.94 -3.75
C PHE A 57 -14.79 -30.30 -4.87
N SER A 58 -16.11 -30.33 -4.72
CA SER A 58 -17.04 -29.59 -5.58
C SER A 58 -18.12 -28.90 -4.74
N SER A 59 -18.34 -27.60 -5.01
CA SER A 59 -19.40 -26.81 -4.39
C SER A 59 -19.86 -25.69 -5.32
N SER A 60 -21.16 -25.40 -5.36
CA SER A 60 -21.70 -24.27 -6.10
C SER A 60 -21.66 -22.99 -5.27
N LEU A 61 -21.46 -21.86 -5.93
CA LEU A 61 -21.45 -20.55 -5.30
C LEU A 61 -22.25 -19.57 -6.15
N THR A 62 -23.24 -18.93 -5.53
CA THR A 62 -24.02 -17.87 -6.16
C THR A 62 -23.44 -16.50 -5.80
N ARG A 63 -23.67 -15.51 -6.67
CA ARG A 63 -23.26 -14.12 -6.43
C ARG A 63 -23.85 -13.56 -5.13
N PRO A 64 -25.16 -13.72 -4.82
CA PRO A 64 -25.70 -13.27 -3.54
C PRO A 64 -24.98 -13.89 -2.33
N LYS A 65 -24.59 -15.17 -2.42
CA LYS A 65 -23.83 -15.79 -1.32
C LYS A 65 -22.42 -15.25 -1.21
N PHE A 66 -21.74 -15.02 -2.33
CA PHE A 66 -20.45 -14.32 -2.34
C PHE A 66 -20.56 -12.91 -1.75
N GLU A 67 -21.62 -12.18 -2.09
CA GLU A 67 -21.87 -10.83 -1.58
C GLU A 67 -22.08 -10.84 -0.06
N ASP A 68 -22.88 -11.78 0.44
CA ASP A 68 -23.11 -12.02 1.87
C ASP A 68 -21.82 -12.34 2.63
N LEU A 69 -20.99 -13.25 2.09
CA LEU A 69 -19.72 -13.66 2.69
C LEU A 69 -18.68 -12.53 2.83
N ASN A 70 -18.85 -11.41 2.12
CA ASN A 70 -17.92 -10.28 2.15
C ASN A 70 -18.64 -8.95 2.48
N LYS A 71 -19.85 -9.02 3.03
CA LYS A 71 -20.71 -7.85 3.29
C LYS A 71 -20.01 -6.80 4.14
N ASP A 72 -19.31 -7.24 5.19
CA ASP A 72 -18.54 -6.39 6.10
C ASP A 72 -17.40 -5.64 5.38
N LEU A 73 -16.71 -6.31 4.46
CA LEU A 73 -15.65 -5.69 3.66
C LEU A 73 -16.21 -4.63 2.70
N PHE A 74 -17.35 -4.91 2.05
CA PHE A 74 -17.98 -3.92 1.17
C PHE A 74 -18.47 -2.68 1.93
N ILE A 75 -19.00 -2.85 3.14
CA ILE A 75 -19.40 -1.72 3.99
C ILE A 75 -18.19 -0.85 4.33
N LYS A 76 -17.08 -1.44 4.78
CA LYS A 76 -15.84 -0.71 5.10
C LYS A 76 -15.28 0.09 3.92
N CYS A 77 -15.42 -0.42 2.69
CA CYS A 77 -15.03 0.32 1.49
C CYS A 77 -15.85 1.61 1.34
N ILE A 78 -17.17 1.54 1.57
CA ILE A 78 -18.09 2.68 1.43
C ILE A 78 -17.88 3.71 2.54
N GLU A 79 -17.69 3.27 3.78
CA GLU A 79 -17.34 4.15 4.91
C GLU A 79 -16.07 4.97 4.64
N THR A 80 -15.14 4.43 3.84
CA THR A 80 -13.91 5.13 3.46
C THR A 80 -14.19 6.23 2.43
N VAL A 81 -15.12 6.01 1.49
CA VAL A 81 -15.56 7.04 0.54
C VAL A 81 -16.30 8.15 1.28
N GLU A 82 -17.18 7.81 2.22
CA GLU A 82 -17.90 8.78 3.05
C GLU A 82 -16.96 9.66 3.87
N ARG A 83 -15.94 9.07 4.51
CA ARG A 83 -14.90 9.82 5.23
C ARG A 83 -14.16 10.79 4.32
N CYS A 84 -13.83 10.37 3.09
CA CYS A 84 -13.18 11.24 2.10
C CYS A 84 -14.07 12.42 1.69
N LEU A 85 -15.38 12.21 1.54
CA LEU A 85 -16.33 13.29 1.24
C LEU A 85 -16.45 14.28 2.39
N VAL A 86 -16.45 13.80 3.64
CA VAL A 86 -16.46 14.66 4.83
C VAL A 86 -15.18 15.48 4.90
N ASP A 87 -14.02 14.85 4.71
CA ASP A 87 -12.71 15.51 4.79
C ASP A 87 -12.49 16.54 3.68
N SER A 88 -12.97 16.25 2.47
CA SER A 88 -12.90 17.19 1.34
C SER A 88 -13.89 18.34 1.46
N GLN A 89 -14.89 18.23 2.33
CA GLN A 89 -16.01 19.18 2.45
C GLN A 89 -16.78 19.36 1.12
N ILE A 90 -16.70 18.37 0.23
CA ILE A 90 -17.37 18.38 -1.07
C ILE A 90 -18.70 17.63 -0.96
N ASN A 91 -19.76 18.26 -1.46
CA ASN A 91 -21.06 17.61 -1.58
C ASN A 91 -20.98 16.50 -2.65
N LYS A 92 -21.66 15.38 -2.41
CA LYS A 92 -21.81 14.27 -3.39
C LYS A 92 -22.21 14.73 -4.79
N ASN A 93 -23.05 15.77 -4.89
CA ASN A 93 -23.52 16.31 -6.16
C ASN A 93 -22.46 17.14 -6.92
N ALA A 94 -21.42 17.60 -6.23
CA ALA A 94 -20.33 18.37 -6.81
C ALA A 94 -19.18 17.50 -7.33
N ILE A 95 -19.33 16.17 -7.26
CA ILE A 95 -18.40 15.26 -7.92
C ILE A 95 -18.78 15.26 -9.41
N ASP A 96 -17.81 15.44 -10.31
CA ASP A 96 -18.04 15.44 -11.77
C ASP A 96 -17.88 14.05 -12.39
N ASP A 97 -16.84 13.31 -12.00
CA ASP A 97 -16.57 11.95 -12.49
C ASP A 97 -16.31 10.93 -11.37
N VAL A 98 -16.53 9.65 -11.67
CA VAL A 98 -16.18 8.53 -10.77
C VAL A 98 -15.36 7.51 -11.53
N VAL A 99 -14.05 7.52 -11.32
CA VAL A 99 -13.11 6.62 -12.01
C VAL A 99 -12.87 5.37 -11.17
N MET A 100 -13.14 4.20 -11.75
CA MET A 100 -12.93 2.91 -11.11
C MET A 100 -11.55 2.36 -11.48
N VAL A 101 -10.72 2.08 -10.48
CA VAL A 101 -9.35 1.56 -10.65
C VAL A 101 -9.20 0.24 -9.88
N VAL A 102 -8.30 -0.64 -10.34
CA VAL A 102 -8.00 -1.98 -9.82
C VAL A 102 -9.06 -3.03 -10.15
N GLY A 103 -8.66 -4.27 -10.48
CA GLY A 103 -9.57 -5.35 -10.89
C GLY A 103 -10.69 -5.70 -9.90
N SER A 104 -10.55 -5.45 -8.59
CA SER A 104 -11.64 -5.66 -7.61
C SER A 104 -12.81 -4.69 -7.80
N SER A 105 -12.60 -3.56 -8.48
CA SER A 105 -13.68 -2.64 -8.88
C SER A 105 -14.68 -3.24 -9.88
N ARG A 106 -14.33 -4.37 -10.51
CA ARG A 106 -15.22 -5.12 -11.43
C ARG A 106 -16.34 -5.86 -10.72
N ILE A 107 -16.31 -5.97 -9.38
CA ILE A 107 -17.35 -6.65 -8.60
C ILE A 107 -18.66 -5.84 -8.68
N PRO A 108 -19.77 -6.43 -9.16
CA PRO A 108 -21.04 -5.71 -9.35
C PRO A 108 -21.59 -5.06 -8.08
N LYS A 109 -21.41 -5.72 -6.93
CA LYS A 109 -21.84 -5.17 -5.63
C LYS A 109 -21.11 -3.88 -5.28
N VAL A 110 -19.80 -3.81 -5.49
CA VAL A 110 -19.00 -2.59 -5.23
C VAL A 110 -19.51 -1.43 -6.09
N GLN A 111 -19.68 -1.68 -7.40
CA GLN A 111 -20.20 -0.67 -8.33
C GLN A 111 -21.62 -0.22 -7.99
N ARG A 112 -22.50 -1.15 -7.59
CA ARG A 112 -23.86 -0.83 -7.21
C ARG A 112 -23.89 0.03 -5.95
N THR A 113 -23.22 -0.39 -4.89
CA THR A 113 -23.23 0.35 -3.61
C THR A 113 -22.59 1.74 -3.77
N LEU A 114 -21.55 1.88 -4.61
CA LEU A 114 -20.96 3.19 -4.89
C LEU A 114 -21.92 4.10 -5.67
N ARG A 115 -22.64 3.58 -6.65
CA ARG A 115 -23.67 4.35 -7.37
C ARG A 115 -24.81 4.77 -6.44
N GLU A 116 -25.27 3.87 -5.58
CA GLU A 116 -26.28 4.17 -4.56
C GLU A 116 -25.80 5.29 -3.63
N LEU A 117 -24.52 5.24 -3.19
CA LEU A 117 -23.93 6.29 -2.36
C LEU A 117 -23.89 7.65 -3.04
N LEU A 118 -23.65 7.68 -4.36
CA LEU A 118 -23.46 8.87 -5.18
C LEU A 118 -24.72 9.21 -6.01
N ASN A 119 -25.90 8.93 -5.47
CA ASN A 119 -27.20 9.33 -6.04
C ASN A 119 -27.43 8.85 -7.49
N GLY A 120 -26.97 7.65 -7.81
CA GLY A 120 -27.15 7.02 -9.12
C GLY A 120 -26.16 7.47 -10.20
N LYS A 121 -25.13 8.26 -9.84
CA LYS A 121 -24.14 8.78 -10.77
C LYS A 121 -23.44 7.67 -11.58
N GLU A 122 -23.19 7.94 -12.86
CA GLU A 122 -22.51 6.99 -13.74
C GLU A 122 -21.04 6.81 -13.36
N LEU A 123 -20.56 5.56 -13.47
CA LEU A 123 -19.16 5.22 -13.23
C LEU A 123 -18.42 5.23 -14.57
N CYS A 124 -17.27 5.89 -14.63
CA CYS A 124 -16.43 5.97 -15.82
C CYS A 124 -15.93 4.57 -16.22
N ARG A 125 -16.07 4.24 -17.50
CA ARG A 125 -15.67 2.94 -18.09
C ARG A 125 -14.59 3.07 -19.16
N ASP A 126 -14.17 4.28 -19.47
CA ASP A 126 -13.23 4.57 -20.57
C ASP A 126 -11.78 4.22 -20.20
N ILE A 127 -11.52 4.00 -18.90
CA ILE A 127 -10.20 3.72 -18.36
C ILE A 127 -10.11 2.24 -18.01
N ASN A 128 -9.04 1.58 -18.46
CA ASN A 128 -8.75 0.21 -18.04
C ASN A 128 -8.32 0.20 -16.56
N PRO A 129 -9.10 -0.42 -15.65
CA PRO A 129 -8.82 -0.39 -14.22
C PRO A 129 -7.52 -1.10 -13.85
N ASP A 130 -7.03 -2.04 -14.67
CA ASP A 130 -5.83 -2.82 -14.36
C ASP A 130 -4.54 -2.10 -14.78
N GLU A 131 -4.63 -1.13 -15.70
CA GLU A 131 -3.47 -0.43 -16.27
C GLU A 131 -3.38 1.04 -15.88
N ALA A 132 -4.49 1.64 -15.41
CA ALA A 132 -4.58 3.08 -15.12
C ALA A 132 -3.44 3.60 -14.22
N VAL A 133 -3.09 2.84 -13.17
CA VAL A 133 -2.03 3.21 -12.24
C VAL A 133 -0.66 3.21 -12.92
N ALA A 134 -0.34 2.17 -13.67
CA ALA A 134 0.92 2.06 -14.40
C ALA A 134 1.03 3.14 -15.49
N TYR A 135 -0.08 3.44 -16.16
CA TYR A 135 -0.17 4.49 -17.16
C TYR A 135 0.12 5.88 -16.56
N GLY A 136 -0.54 6.23 -15.45
CA GLY A 136 -0.28 7.49 -14.74
C GLY A 136 1.16 7.60 -14.24
N ALA A 137 1.73 6.50 -13.71
CA ALA A 137 3.13 6.47 -13.29
C ALA A 137 4.11 6.69 -14.45
N ALA A 138 3.82 6.12 -15.64
CA ALA A 138 4.64 6.32 -16.84
C ALA A 138 4.62 7.79 -17.31
N ILE A 139 3.46 8.46 -17.25
CA ILE A 139 3.36 9.89 -17.55
C ILE A 139 4.23 10.69 -16.58
N GLN A 140 4.12 10.40 -15.28
CA GLN A 140 4.91 11.10 -14.26
C GLN A 140 6.42 10.90 -14.45
N ALA A 141 6.85 9.68 -14.82
CA ALA A 141 8.23 9.40 -15.16
C ALA A 141 8.70 10.21 -16.39
N ALA A 142 7.86 10.35 -17.42
CA ALA A 142 8.18 11.14 -18.60
C ALA A 142 8.37 12.63 -18.28
N ILE A 143 7.53 13.17 -17.38
CA ILE A 143 7.62 14.56 -16.90
C ILE A 143 8.94 14.77 -16.16
N LEU A 144 9.28 13.89 -15.21
CA LEU A 144 10.52 13.96 -14.44
C LEU A 144 11.78 13.82 -15.32
N ASN A 145 11.71 13.05 -16.41
CA ASN A 145 12.78 12.92 -17.40
C ASN A 145 12.83 14.09 -18.41
N GLY A 146 12.04 15.15 -18.21
CA GLY A 146 12.06 16.35 -19.05
C GLY A 146 11.36 16.19 -20.40
N GLN A 147 10.69 15.07 -20.67
CA GLN A 147 9.89 14.89 -21.89
C GLN A 147 8.61 15.75 -21.86
N GLY A 148 8.17 16.17 -20.66
CA GLY A 148 7.07 17.12 -20.49
C GLY A 148 7.25 18.44 -21.24
N LYS A 149 8.50 18.89 -21.44
CA LYS A 149 8.81 20.14 -22.16
C LYS A 149 8.60 20.04 -23.68
N LYS A 150 8.59 18.82 -24.25
CA LYS A 150 8.47 18.56 -25.68
C LYS A 150 7.04 18.25 -26.12
N ASN A 151 6.16 17.93 -25.17
CA ASN A 151 4.79 17.52 -25.45
C ASN A 151 3.81 18.46 -24.74
N ASN A 152 3.10 19.28 -25.52
CA ASN A 152 2.18 20.31 -25.00
C ASN A 152 1.05 19.73 -24.12
N LYS A 153 0.72 18.44 -24.24
CA LYS A 153 -0.34 17.81 -23.43
C LYS A 153 0.04 17.54 -21.97
N ILE A 154 1.34 17.49 -21.65
CA ILE A 154 1.84 17.12 -20.32
C ILE A 154 2.75 18.19 -19.70
N LYS A 155 2.92 19.31 -20.40
CA LYS A 155 3.82 20.40 -19.99
C LYS A 155 3.34 21.13 -18.74
N ASP A 156 2.03 21.27 -18.59
CA ASP A 156 1.39 22.08 -17.53
C ASP A 156 0.78 21.21 -16.41
N LEU A 157 1.12 19.92 -16.35
CA LEU A 157 0.63 19.04 -15.30
C LEU A 157 1.37 19.33 -13.99
N VAL A 158 0.66 19.93 -13.03
CA VAL A 158 1.12 20.09 -11.65
C VAL A 158 0.40 19.08 -10.78
N LEU A 159 1.18 18.25 -10.08
CA LEU A 159 0.64 17.30 -9.10
C LEU A 159 0.82 17.86 -7.70
N THR A 160 -0.26 17.87 -6.93
CA THR A 160 -0.25 18.19 -5.50
C THR A 160 -0.80 16.99 -4.77
N GLU A 161 0.05 16.39 -3.95
CA GLU A 161 -0.31 15.24 -3.10
C GLU A 161 -0.53 15.73 -1.67
N VAL A 162 -1.10 14.88 -0.82
CA VAL A 162 -1.37 15.20 0.59
C VAL A 162 -0.90 14.07 1.51
N THR A 163 -0.63 14.40 2.78
CA THR A 163 -0.30 13.36 3.78
C THR A 163 -1.55 12.59 4.22
N PRO A 164 -1.54 11.24 4.24
CA PRO A 164 -2.73 10.44 4.56
C PRO A 164 -3.07 10.42 6.05
N LEU A 165 -2.08 10.65 6.93
CA LEU A 165 -2.23 10.68 8.37
C LEU A 165 -1.57 11.94 8.95
N SER A 166 -2.06 12.37 10.10
CA SER A 166 -1.49 13.42 10.92
C SER A 166 -0.15 12.95 11.48
N LEU A 167 0.87 13.79 11.34
CA LEU A 167 2.22 13.57 11.83
C LEU A 167 2.46 14.45 13.05
N GLY A 168 3.03 13.87 14.09
CA GLY A 168 3.23 14.59 15.34
C GLY A 168 4.20 13.91 16.28
N PHE A 169 4.23 14.41 17.50
CA PHE A 169 5.11 13.93 18.54
C PHE A 169 4.37 13.85 19.87
N GLU A 170 4.91 13.03 20.76
CA GLU A 170 4.38 12.88 22.10
C GLU A 170 4.77 14.04 23.01
N THR A 171 3.80 14.49 23.81
CA THR A 171 3.97 15.44 24.90
C THR A 171 3.69 14.79 26.26
N VAL A 172 3.92 15.53 27.35
CA VAL A 172 3.66 15.05 28.72
C VAL A 172 2.26 14.46 28.84
N GLY A 173 2.15 13.29 29.46
CA GLY A 173 0.87 12.59 29.62
C GLY A 173 0.47 11.71 28.44
N GLU A 174 1.41 11.33 27.57
CA GLU A 174 1.16 10.47 26.40
C GLU A 174 0.13 11.08 25.43
N VAL A 175 0.16 12.40 25.29
CA VAL A 175 -0.76 13.12 24.40
C VAL A 175 -0.07 13.39 23.07
N MET A 176 -0.75 13.06 21.98
CA MET A 176 -0.32 13.32 20.61
C MET A 176 -0.45 14.81 20.29
N ASN A 177 0.67 15.47 19.97
CA ASN A 177 0.68 16.84 19.49
C ASN A 177 0.95 16.86 17.98
N VAL A 178 -0.05 17.29 17.21
CA VAL A 178 -0.02 17.26 15.74
C VAL A 178 0.81 18.43 15.18
N ALA A 179 1.88 18.09 14.46
CA ALA A 179 2.72 19.04 13.75
C ALA A 179 2.17 19.32 12.34
N ILE A 180 1.89 18.27 11.57
CA ILE A 180 1.30 18.34 10.23
C ILE A 180 0.01 17.53 10.27
N SER A 181 -1.13 18.15 9.92
CA SER A 181 -2.42 17.46 9.93
C SER A 181 -2.59 16.58 8.70
N ARG A 182 -3.39 15.51 8.79
CA ARG A 182 -3.80 14.73 7.61
C ARG A 182 -4.38 15.65 6.53
N ASN A 183 -4.29 15.22 5.28
CA ASN A 183 -4.71 15.95 4.09
C ASN A 183 -3.96 17.28 3.85
N SER A 184 -2.88 17.57 4.59
CA SER A 184 -2.00 18.70 4.27
C SER A 184 -1.22 18.43 2.98
N ALA A 185 -1.18 19.41 2.08
CA ALA A 185 -0.43 19.33 0.83
C ALA A 185 1.07 19.07 1.06
N ILE A 186 1.68 18.23 0.23
CA ILE A 186 3.12 17.95 0.25
C ILE A 186 3.79 18.50 -1.03
N PRO A 187 5.02 19.03 -0.94
CA PRO A 187 5.87 19.13 0.26
C PRO A 187 5.39 20.17 1.27
N THR A 188 5.61 19.92 2.56
CA THR A 188 5.25 20.87 3.63
C THR A 188 6.18 20.78 4.83
N LYS A 189 6.27 21.87 5.59
CA LYS A 189 7.14 22.00 6.75
C LYS A 189 6.41 22.67 7.90
N ALA A 190 6.51 22.10 9.09
CA ALA A 190 5.93 22.65 10.31
C ALA A 190 6.96 22.64 11.44
N THR A 191 7.06 23.75 12.16
CA THR A 191 7.92 23.88 13.35
C THR A 191 7.07 24.09 14.59
N ARG A 192 7.37 23.35 15.66
CA ARG A 192 6.72 23.46 16.97
C ARG A 192 7.76 23.72 18.04
N SER A 193 7.45 24.63 18.96
CA SER A 193 8.28 24.90 20.13
C SER A 193 7.94 23.91 21.25
N ILE A 194 8.96 23.33 21.87
CA ILE A 194 8.85 22.41 23.01
C ILE A 194 9.85 22.81 24.09
N THR A 195 9.66 22.29 25.31
CA THR A 195 10.55 22.54 26.45
C THR A 195 10.77 21.26 27.26
N THR A 196 11.74 21.27 28.18
CA THR A 196 12.03 20.12 29.03
C THR A 196 10.98 19.93 30.11
N THR A 197 10.73 18.68 30.46
CA THR A 197 9.75 18.26 31.44
C THR A 197 10.38 17.91 32.79
N THR A 198 11.72 17.83 32.82
CA THR A 198 12.54 17.53 33.99
C THR A 198 13.51 18.70 34.26
N ASP A 199 13.78 18.93 35.54
CA ASP A 199 14.77 19.93 35.97
C ASP A 199 16.18 19.45 35.66
N ASN A 200 17.04 20.36 35.18
CA ASN A 200 18.45 20.14 34.97
C ASN A 200 18.79 18.97 34.01
N GLY A 201 17.86 18.62 33.10
CA GLY A 201 18.08 17.58 32.09
C GLY A 201 19.06 18.02 31.00
N SER A 202 20.07 17.17 30.72
CA SER A 202 21.07 17.41 29.67
C SER A 202 20.70 16.83 28.30
N SER A 203 19.59 16.09 28.23
CA SER A 203 19.05 15.52 26.99
C SER A 203 17.52 15.52 26.98
N LEU A 204 16.94 15.61 25.78
CA LEU A 204 15.49 15.51 25.56
C LEU A 204 15.22 14.47 24.48
N ARG A 205 14.45 13.45 24.85
CA ARG A 205 13.93 12.43 23.93
C ARG A 205 12.51 12.81 23.50
N VAL A 206 12.26 12.78 22.20
CA VAL A 206 10.95 13.01 21.61
C VAL A 206 10.56 11.80 20.78
N ARG A 207 9.38 11.23 21.06
CA ARG A 207 8.80 10.13 20.29
C ARG A 207 7.88 10.69 19.20
N LEU A 208 7.99 10.15 18.00
CA LEU A 208 7.33 10.61 16.79
C LEU A 208 6.25 9.61 16.37
N PHE A 209 5.08 10.08 15.98
CA PHE A 209 3.93 9.24 15.67
C PHE A 209 3.21 9.69 14.39
N GLU A 210 2.50 8.75 13.77
CA GLU A 210 1.46 9.01 12.77
C GLU A 210 0.11 8.47 13.25
N GLY A 211 -0.96 9.26 13.10
CA GLY A 211 -2.32 8.84 13.43
C GLY A 211 -3.21 9.96 13.97
N GLU A 212 -4.49 9.65 14.14
CA GLU A 212 -5.54 10.62 14.49
C GLU A 212 -6.04 10.48 15.94
N ARG A 213 -5.48 9.57 16.74
CA ARG A 213 -5.92 9.36 18.12
C ARG A 213 -5.25 10.36 19.06
N ALA A 214 -5.99 10.79 20.09
CA ALA A 214 -5.49 11.78 21.04
C ALA A 214 -4.33 11.28 21.92
N ARG A 215 -4.34 9.98 22.27
CA ARG A 215 -3.25 9.35 23.02
C ARG A 215 -2.18 8.85 22.06
N SER A 216 -0.91 9.18 22.31
CA SER A 216 0.23 8.79 21.47
C SER A 216 0.36 7.27 21.32
N THR A 217 0.16 6.52 22.41
CA THR A 217 0.28 5.04 22.44
C THR A 217 -0.74 4.31 21.57
N ASP A 218 -1.81 5.01 21.18
CA ASP A 218 -2.88 4.50 20.35
C ASP A 218 -2.66 4.77 18.85
N ASN A 219 -1.55 5.43 18.50
CA ASN A 219 -1.11 5.75 17.15
C ASN A 219 0.12 4.91 16.77
N ASN A 220 0.56 4.99 15.51
CA ASN A 220 1.73 4.26 15.05
C ASN A 220 3.00 5.02 15.43
N LEU A 221 3.92 4.36 16.14
CA LEU A 221 5.25 4.91 16.43
C LEU A 221 6.09 4.91 15.15
N LEU A 222 6.56 6.09 14.77
CA LEU A 222 7.45 6.30 13.63
C LEU A 222 8.93 6.17 14.00
N GLY A 223 9.27 6.59 15.22
CA GLY A 223 10.63 6.56 15.73
C GLY A 223 10.84 7.54 16.87
N GLU A 224 12.09 7.71 17.28
CA GLU A 224 12.48 8.61 18.37
C GLU A 224 13.67 9.46 17.96
N ILE A 225 13.72 10.68 18.46
CA ILE A 225 14.85 11.60 18.29
C ILE A 225 15.33 12.03 19.67
N VAL A 226 16.65 12.04 19.87
CA VAL A 226 17.27 12.44 21.13
C VAL A 226 18.23 13.57 20.85
N LEU A 227 17.97 14.74 21.42
CA LEU A 227 18.92 15.85 21.44
C LEU A 227 19.69 15.81 22.76
N ASN A 228 21.00 15.68 22.67
CA ASN A 228 21.93 15.80 23.79
C ASN A 228 22.55 17.20 23.83
N GLY A 229 23.14 17.58 24.96
CA GLY A 229 23.85 18.86 25.10
C GLY A 229 22.92 20.06 25.21
N ILE A 230 21.75 19.86 25.84
CA ILE A 230 20.83 20.93 26.19
C ILE A 230 21.38 21.67 27.41
N GLN A 231 21.18 22.99 27.48
CA GLN A 231 21.54 23.76 28.66
C GLN A 231 20.86 23.22 29.92
N ILE A 232 21.64 23.00 30.97
CA ILE A 232 21.13 22.65 32.30
C ILE A 232 20.37 23.85 32.85
N ALA A 233 19.04 23.72 32.93
CA ALA A 233 18.15 24.74 33.47
C ALA A 233 16.91 24.07 34.11
N PRO A 234 16.15 24.80 34.94
CA PRO A 234 14.86 24.31 35.44
C PRO A 234 13.92 23.93 34.30
N ARG A 235 12.99 23.00 34.56
CA ARG A 235 11.98 22.57 33.59
C ARG A 235 11.22 23.79 33.04
N GLY A 236 10.88 23.76 31.76
CA GLY A 236 10.19 24.88 31.11
C GLY A 236 11.09 26.03 30.62
N VAL A 237 12.36 26.08 31.03
CA VAL A 237 13.30 27.13 30.60
C VAL A 237 13.94 26.83 29.24
N PRO A 238 14.44 25.62 28.95
CA PRO A 238 15.01 25.32 27.64
C PRO A 238 13.99 25.53 26.52
N GLN A 239 14.39 26.24 25.46
CA GLN A 239 13.54 26.50 24.30
C GLN A 239 14.02 25.68 23.11
N LEU A 240 13.30 24.62 22.81
CA LEU A 240 13.62 23.74 21.70
C LEU A 240 12.59 23.89 20.58
N GLU A 241 13.03 23.69 19.35
CA GLU A 241 12.18 23.59 18.18
C GLU A 241 12.28 22.20 17.59
N ILE A 242 11.14 21.59 17.35
CA ILE A 242 11.02 20.40 16.52
C ILE A 242 10.41 20.79 15.18
N THR A 243 11.06 20.40 14.10
CA THR A 243 10.66 20.72 12.73
C THR A 243 10.39 19.43 11.99
N PHE A 244 9.18 19.30 11.48
CA PHE A 244 8.74 18.25 10.58
C PHE A 244 8.83 18.78 9.15
N ASP A 245 9.63 18.11 8.32
CA ASP A 245 9.82 18.44 6.91
C ASP A 245 9.41 17.22 6.08
N LEU A 246 8.22 17.30 5.49
CA LEU A 246 7.64 16.25 4.67
C LEU A 246 7.87 16.58 3.20
N GLN A 247 8.73 15.79 2.56
CA GLN A 247 9.16 16.02 1.18
C GLN A 247 8.11 15.54 0.17
N ALA A 248 8.27 15.96 -1.09
CA ALA A 248 7.37 15.61 -2.19
C ALA A 248 7.31 14.09 -2.49
N ASN A 249 8.29 13.31 -2.02
CA ASN A 249 8.34 11.85 -2.16
C ASN A 249 7.78 11.11 -0.92
N GLY A 250 7.15 11.83 0.02
CA GLY A 250 6.62 11.30 1.26
C GLY A 250 7.66 10.96 2.33
N ILE A 251 8.94 11.31 2.14
CA ILE A 251 9.97 11.09 3.18
C ILE A 251 9.86 12.19 4.23
N LEU A 252 9.68 11.78 5.49
CA LEU A 252 9.67 12.67 6.64
C LEU A 252 11.08 12.83 7.21
N GLN A 253 11.56 14.06 7.22
CA GLN A 253 12.74 14.46 7.97
C GLN A 253 12.31 15.25 9.20
N VAL A 254 12.73 14.81 10.38
CA VAL A 254 12.49 15.51 11.63
C VAL A 254 13.80 16.06 12.14
N SER A 255 13.84 17.35 12.46
CA SER A 255 14.97 17.98 13.13
C SER A 255 14.56 18.60 14.45
N GLN A 256 15.45 18.50 15.43
CA GLN A 256 15.29 19.11 16.74
C GLN A 256 16.48 20.05 16.96
N ARG A 257 16.19 21.27 17.40
CA ARG A 257 17.18 22.32 17.64
C ARG A 257 16.92 23.00 18.98
N ASP A 258 17.95 23.15 19.79
CA ASP A 258 17.94 24.05 20.94
C ASP A 258 18.24 25.48 20.47
N LYS A 259 17.38 26.44 20.81
CA LYS A 259 17.55 27.85 20.42
C LYS A 259 18.73 28.52 21.10
N VAL A 260 19.07 28.10 22.32
CA VAL A 260 20.08 28.78 23.14
C VAL A 260 21.47 28.27 22.79
N THR A 261 21.66 26.95 22.84
CA THR A 261 22.97 26.33 22.55
C THR A 261 23.25 26.22 21.06
N GLY A 262 22.22 26.26 20.21
CA GLY A 262 22.33 26.00 18.78
C GLY A 262 22.52 24.51 18.43
N SER A 263 22.59 23.63 19.43
CA SER A 263 22.67 22.19 19.27
C SER A 263 21.51 21.70 18.41
N LYS A 264 21.82 20.92 17.37
CA LYS A 264 20.84 20.39 16.43
C LYS A 264 21.07 18.91 16.18
N VAL A 265 19.99 18.17 16.06
CA VAL A 265 19.98 16.79 15.59
C VAL A 265 18.90 16.65 14.53
N ASN A 266 19.13 15.83 13.52
CA ASN A 266 18.13 15.49 12.53
C ASN A 266 18.08 13.98 12.35
N THR A 267 16.90 13.49 12.02
CA THR A 267 16.65 12.09 11.72
C THR A 267 15.72 12.01 10.52
N ILE A 268 15.97 11.02 9.67
CA ILE A 268 15.09 10.69 8.56
C ILE A 268 14.27 9.48 9.01
N ILE A 269 12.96 9.68 9.14
CA ILE A 269 12.04 8.62 9.49
C ILE A 269 11.74 7.84 8.23
N LYS A 270 12.22 6.59 8.20
CA LYS A 270 11.95 5.64 7.13
C LYS A 270 11.13 4.50 7.72
N SER A 271 9.81 4.60 7.72
CA SER A 271 8.98 3.45 8.05
C SER A 271 9.22 2.36 6.99
N GLY A 272 9.63 1.17 7.44
CA GLY A 272 9.72 -0.04 6.60
C GLY A 272 10.80 -0.05 5.50
N ARG A 273 11.82 0.82 5.53
CA ARG A 273 12.96 0.71 4.59
C ARG A 273 14.13 -0.01 5.22
N LEU A 274 14.74 -0.87 4.41
CA LEU A 274 16.03 -1.50 4.67
C LEU A 274 17.09 -0.44 4.98
N SER A 275 17.94 -0.73 5.95
CA SER A 275 19.15 0.02 6.25
C SER A 275 20.06 0.08 5.01
N LYS A 276 20.99 1.04 4.98
CA LYS A 276 21.93 1.17 3.86
C LYS A 276 22.73 -0.13 3.63
N ASN A 277 23.10 -0.81 4.72
CA ASN A 277 23.81 -2.10 4.67
C ASN A 277 22.94 -3.22 4.09
N GLU A 278 21.65 -3.26 4.39
CA GLU A 278 20.73 -4.25 3.80
C GLU A 278 20.47 -3.97 2.32
N ILE A 279 20.38 -2.70 1.92
CA ILE A 279 20.28 -2.30 0.51
C ILE A 279 21.54 -2.71 -0.26
N ASP A 280 22.72 -2.41 0.29
CA ASP A 280 24.00 -2.77 -0.33
C ASP A 280 24.15 -4.31 -0.42
N GLY A 281 23.72 -5.05 0.61
CA GLY A 281 23.66 -6.50 0.60
C GLY A 281 22.74 -7.07 -0.49
N MET A 282 21.53 -6.52 -0.63
CA MET A 282 20.60 -6.91 -1.70
C MET A 282 21.12 -6.57 -3.10
N ILE A 283 21.85 -5.45 -3.27
CA ILE A 283 22.48 -5.09 -4.54
C ILE A 283 23.61 -6.08 -4.88
N ILE A 284 24.41 -6.47 -3.90
CA ILE A 284 25.47 -7.49 -4.08
C ILE A 284 24.83 -8.83 -4.44
N GLU A 285 23.75 -9.23 -3.76
CA GLU A 285 23.02 -10.46 -4.02
C GLU A 285 22.38 -10.46 -5.42
N ALA A 286 21.70 -9.37 -5.80
CA ALA A 286 21.14 -9.21 -7.14
C ALA A 286 22.21 -9.26 -8.24
N ASN A 287 23.38 -8.64 -8.01
CA ASN A 287 24.50 -8.72 -8.96
C ASN A 287 25.14 -10.11 -9.02
N LYS A 288 25.18 -10.84 -7.90
CA LYS A 288 25.67 -12.22 -7.83
C LYS A 288 24.78 -13.15 -8.66
N PHE A 289 23.46 -13.03 -8.52
CA PHE A 289 22.51 -13.85 -9.27
C PHE A 289 22.37 -13.41 -10.74
N LYS A 290 22.66 -12.15 -11.08
CA LYS A 290 22.62 -11.67 -12.47
C LYS A 290 23.46 -12.53 -13.43
N ALA A 291 24.65 -12.94 -13.02
CA ALA A 291 25.52 -13.79 -13.86
C ALA A 291 24.96 -15.21 -14.02
N GLU A 292 24.37 -15.78 -12.96
CA GLU A 292 23.70 -17.08 -13.00
C GLU A 292 22.42 -17.04 -13.85
N ASP A 293 21.63 -15.96 -13.73
CA ASP A 293 20.43 -15.71 -14.55
C ASP A 293 20.78 -15.53 -16.03
N GLU A 294 21.86 -14.82 -16.34
CA GLU A 294 22.36 -14.66 -17.72
C GLU A 294 22.89 -15.97 -18.29
N ASP A 295 23.61 -16.79 -17.52
CA ASP A 295 24.09 -18.10 -17.94
C ASP A 295 22.93 -19.08 -18.15
N HIS A 296 21.96 -19.11 -17.23
CA HIS A 296 20.74 -19.90 -17.37
C HIS A 296 19.95 -19.48 -18.63
N ARG A 297 19.82 -18.18 -18.87
CA ARG A 297 19.20 -17.65 -20.09
C ARG A 297 19.97 -18.05 -21.35
N LYS A 298 21.31 -17.98 -21.37
CA LYS A 298 22.13 -18.41 -22.51
C LYS A 298 21.99 -19.90 -22.78
N LYS A 299 22.06 -20.74 -21.74
CA LYS A 299 21.82 -22.20 -21.85
C LYS A 299 20.44 -22.50 -22.41
N HIS A 300 19.41 -21.81 -21.93
CA HIS A 300 18.05 -21.98 -22.44
C HIS A 300 17.93 -21.57 -23.92
N ILE A 301 18.54 -20.45 -24.33
CA ILE A 301 18.56 -20.02 -25.73
C ILE A 301 19.29 -21.04 -26.61
N ALA A 302 20.46 -21.52 -26.18
CA ALA A 302 21.22 -22.54 -26.91
C ALA A 302 20.45 -23.86 -27.02
N TYR A 303 19.75 -24.26 -25.96
CA TYR A 303 18.89 -25.43 -25.95
C TYR A 303 17.70 -25.28 -26.92
N MET A 304 17.04 -24.12 -26.95
CA MET A 304 15.97 -23.83 -27.91
C MET A 304 16.49 -23.86 -29.35
N ALA A 305 17.64 -23.25 -29.64
CA ALA A 305 18.25 -23.25 -30.96
C ALA A 305 18.63 -24.68 -31.41
N PHE A 306 19.13 -25.51 -30.49
CA PHE A 306 19.41 -26.92 -30.76
C PHE A 306 18.14 -27.72 -31.07
N LEU A 307 17.07 -27.52 -30.29
CA LEU A 307 15.78 -28.15 -30.55
C LEU A 307 15.22 -27.75 -31.92
N GLU A 308 15.34 -26.48 -32.29
CA GLU A 308 14.87 -25.97 -33.59
C GLU A 308 15.59 -26.66 -34.76
N VAL A 309 16.91 -26.86 -34.67
CA VAL A 309 17.69 -27.62 -35.65
C VAL A 309 17.25 -29.09 -35.70
N LEU A 310 17.02 -29.73 -34.56
CA LEU A 310 16.52 -31.12 -34.53
C LEU A 310 15.13 -31.27 -35.17
N TYR A 311 14.25 -30.29 -34.96
CA TYR A 311 12.93 -30.29 -35.60
C TYR A 311 13.03 -30.11 -37.12
N GLN A 312 13.91 -29.22 -37.59
CA GLN A 312 14.16 -29.03 -39.03
C GLN A 312 14.72 -30.31 -39.67
N MET A 313 15.71 -30.96 -39.05
CA MET A 313 16.26 -32.23 -39.55
C MET A 313 15.21 -33.34 -39.62
N ARG A 314 14.31 -33.43 -38.63
CA ARG A 314 13.23 -34.42 -38.61
C ARG A 314 12.21 -34.19 -39.74
N ASP A 315 11.93 -32.94 -40.06
CA ASP A 315 10.97 -32.59 -41.12
C ASP A 315 11.62 -32.71 -42.52
N ASP A 316 12.94 -32.55 -42.64
CA ASP A 316 13.71 -32.82 -43.86
C ASP A 316 13.83 -34.33 -44.18
N ASP A 317 13.82 -35.21 -43.17
CA ASP A 317 13.77 -36.67 -43.33
C ASP A 317 12.37 -37.22 -43.73
N LEU A 318 11.37 -36.34 -43.90
CA LEU A 318 9.99 -36.65 -44.26
C LEU A 318 9.61 -36.26 -45.72
N ILE A 319 10.59 -35.88 -46.56
CA ILE A 319 10.45 -35.63 -48.00
C ILE A 319 11.26 -36.68 -48.78
#